data_AF-A0A1F8T7A3-F1
#
_entry.id   AF-A0A1F8T7A3-F1
#
_cell.length_a   1.000
_cell.length_b   1.000
_cell.length_c   1.000
_cell.angle_alpha   90.00
_cell.angle_beta   90.00
_cell.angle_gamma   90.00
#
_symmetry.space_group_name_H-M   'P 1'
#
loop_
_entity.id
_entity.type
_entity.pdbx_description
1 polymer ?
#
loop_
_entity_poly.entity_id
_entity_poly.type
_entity_poly.pdbx_seq_one_letter_code
_entity_poly.pdbx_strand_id
1 'polypeptide(L)'
;MSRSSRPFLLVISGVILLFIALAIVPTSPAEAQCGSQASSCKNCHEVQGQDPVNSEGEWHTRHAFGDFCAFCHAGNVQAMEAETAHAGMVEPLADVNAGCAACHPEDALDLGKVYGVALGVEVGSGGGAPRGGSPSAGVEVAAGSPVEAEAPAALIAPDPGVIDFNQRYAEAVLGQREVNVGNVILSILIALLVLGGGGYVVWRERRARLASRQQTPEHVQDPAPLPGPPSAIEGISPEVAALLPMLESMNPLGRRALARLLEDPATTSDLLYRLSRLDPDLVRQVRGLDVETRALLMALSGN
;
A
#
# COMPACT_ATOMS: atom_id res chain seq x y z
N MET A 1 -30.27 -27.28 -17.41
CA MET A 1 -29.32 -26.72 -16.41
C MET A 1 -30.01 -26.70 -15.06
N SER A 2 -29.58 -27.54 -14.12
CA SER A 2 -30.24 -27.70 -12.82
C SER A 2 -30.09 -26.45 -11.96
N ARG A 3 -31.11 -26.17 -11.14
CA ARG A 3 -31.19 -24.98 -10.27
C ARG A 3 -30.06 -24.92 -9.23
N SER A 4 -29.31 -26.01 -9.03
CA SER A 4 -28.20 -26.15 -8.07
C SER A 4 -26.84 -25.65 -8.58
N SER A 5 -26.66 -25.38 -9.87
CA SER A 5 -25.38 -24.89 -10.42
C SER A 5 -25.17 -23.39 -10.27
N ARG A 6 -26.22 -22.64 -9.92
CA ARG A 6 -26.20 -21.17 -9.77
C ARG A 6 -25.28 -20.65 -8.66
N PRO A 7 -25.27 -21.22 -7.43
CA PRO A 7 -24.34 -20.76 -6.40
C PRO A 7 -22.88 -21.06 -6.76
N PHE A 8 -22.62 -22.19 -7.43
CA PHE A 8 -21.27 -22.57 -7.85
C PHE A 8 -20.69 -21.64 -8.92
N LEU A 9 -21.52 -21.25 -9.90
CA LEU A 9 -21.13 -20.28 -10.93
C LEU A 9 -20.87 -18.88 -10.35
N LEU A 10 -21.60 -18.48 -9.30
CA LEU A 10 -21.36 -17.21 -8.61
C LEU A 10 -20.04 -17.20 -7.84
N VAL A 11 -19.68 -18.31 -7.19
CA VAL A 11 -18.38 -18.43 -6.50
C VAL A 11 -17.23 -18.40 -7.49
N ILE A 12 -17.32 -19.15 -8.59
CA ILE A 12 -16.29 -19.14 -9.64
C ILE A 12 -16.15 -17.75 -10.27
N SER A 13 -17.27 -17.09 -10.58
CA SER A 13 -17.26 -15.72 -11.09
C SER A 13 -16.60 -14.75 -10.11
N GLY A 14 -16.86 -14.89 -8.80
CA GLY A 14 -16.24 -14.06 -7.77
C GLY A 14 -14.74 -14.26 -7.66
N VAL A 15 -14.26 -15.52 -7.74
CA VAL A 15 -12.83 -15.84 -7.73
C VAL A 15 -12.14 -15.29 -8.98
N ILE A 16 -12.73 -15.47 -10.16
CA ILE A 16 -12.18 -14.93 -11.41
C ILE A 16 -12.11 -13.41 -11.36
N LEU A 17 -13.15 -12.73 -10.87
CA LEU A 17 -13.14 -11.28 -10.71
C LEU A 17 -12.10 -10.81 -9.68
N LEU A 18 -11.87 -11.57 -8.61
CA LEU A 18 -10.81 -11.27 -7.64
C LEU A 18 -9.41 -11.40 -8.26
N PHE A 19 -9.16 -12.43 -9.06
CA PHE A 19 -7.89 -12.59 -9.77
C PHE A 19 -7.67 -11.52 -10.83
N ILE A 20 -8.72 -11.15 -11.57
CA ILE A 20 -8.67 -10.03 -12.53
C ILE A 20 -8.42 -8.72 -11.79
N ALA A 21 -9.07 -8.48 -10.65
CA ALA A 21 -8.82 -7.31 -9.82
C ALA A 21 -7.37 -7.29 -9.33
N LEU A 22 -6.83 -8.40 -8.81
CA LEU A 22 -5.43 -8.51 -8.39
C LEU A 22 -4.44 -8.33 -9.56
N ALA A 23 -4.79 -8.76 -10.77
CA ALA A 23 -3.95 -8.61 -11.96
C ALA A 23 -3.97 -7.17 -12.52
N ILE A 24 -5.01 -6.39 -12.24
CA ILE A 24 -5.14 -4.99 -12.64
C ILE A 24 -4.63 -4.04 -11.54
N VAL A 25 -4.41 -4.52 -10.30
CA VAL A 25 -3.67 -3.74 -9.31
C VAL A 25 -2.28 -3.49 -9.90
N PRO A 26 -1.91 -2.23 -10.18
CA PRO A 26 -0.57 -1.92 -10.64
C PRO A 26 0.38 -2.42 -9.57
N THR A 27 1.26 -3.36 -9.94
CA THR A 27 2.40 -3.69 -9.09
C THR A 27 3.17 -2.41 -8.92
N SER A 28 3.14 -1.83 -7.71
CA SER A 28 4.09 -0.77 -7.38
C SER A 28 5.47 -1.28 -7.75
N PRO A 29 6.26 -0.53 -8.52
CA PRO A 29 7.64 -0.93 -8.77
C PRO A 29 8.28 -1.18 -7.40
N ALA A 30 8.99 -2.29 -7.26
CA ALA A 30 9.76 -2.51 -6.05
C ALA A 30 10.79 -1.38 -5.97
N GLU A 31 10.57 -0.42 -5.07
CA GLU A 31 11.43 0.75 -4.84
C GLU A 31 12.75 0.38 -4.15
N ALA A 32 13.36 -0.72 -4.58
CA ALA A 32 14.72 -1.12 -4.25
C ALA A 32 15.71 -0.78 -5.38
N GLN A 33 15.23 -0.30 -6.52
CA GLN A 33 16.07 0.25 -7.59
C GLN A 33 15.99 1.75 -7.48
N CYS A 34 16.97 2.34 -6.81
CA CYS A 34 17.21 3.78 -6.88
C CYS A 34 17.17 4.18 -8.36
N GLY A 35 16.46 5.25 -8.72
CA GLY A 35 16.45 5.82 -10.09
C GLY A 35 17.82 6.26 -10.61
N SER A 36 18.89 5.95 -9.88
CA SER A 36 20.28 6.09 -10.25
C SER A 36 20.68 5.26 -11.45
N GLN A 37 20.03 4.13 -11.77
CA GLN A 37 20.55 3.17 -12.77
C GLN A 37 20.69 3.71 -14.21
N ALA A 38 20.22 4.94 -14.49
CA ALA A 38 20.33 5.59 -15.79
C ALA A 38 20.49 7.12 -15.62
N SER A 39 21.60 7.58 -15.02
CA SER A 39 21.96 9.00 -15.07
C SER A 39 22.64 9.36 -16.39
N SER A 40 22.46 10.62 -16.80
CA SER A 40 23.24 11.24 -17.85
C SER A 40 24.73 11.34 -17.50
N CYS A 41 25.07 11.41 -16.21
CA CYS A 41 26.46 11.52 -15.74
C CYS A 41 27.29 10.34 -16.21
N LYS A 42 26.88 9.11 -15.91
CA LYS A 42 27.62 7.89 -16.30
C LYS A 42 27.65 7.70 -17.82
N ASN A 43 26.57 8.07 -18.51
CA ASN A 43 26.54 8.00 -19.96
C ASN A 43 27.55 8.95 -20.62
N CYS A 44 27.67 10.19 -20.16
CA CYS A 44 28.62 11.16 -20.73
C CYS A 44 30.07 10.90 -20.27
N HIS A 45 30.29 10.65 -18.99
CA HIS A 45 31.64 10.54 -18.44
C HIS A 45 32.28 9.18 -18.69
N GLU A 46 31.51 8.09 -18.60
CA GLU A 46 32.05 6.74 -18.57
C GLU A 46 31.81 5.99 -19.88
N VAL A 47 30.62 6.11 -20.45
CA VAL A 47 30.29 5.45 -21.73
C VAL A 47 30.86 6.23 -22.91
N GLN A 48 30.66 7.55 -22.95
CA GLN A 48 31.22 8.42 -23.98
C GLN A 48 32.66 8.84 -23.68
N GLY A 49 33.15 8.63 -22.46
CA GLY A 49 34.55 8.84 -22.08
C GLY A 49 34.97 10.31 -22.04
N GLN A 50 34.05 11.24 -21.75
CA GLN A 50 34.39 12.67 -21.71
C GLN A 50 35.32 13.02 -20.54
N ASP A 51 35.14 12.36 -19.39
CA ASP A 51 36.03 12.44 -18.21
C ASP A 51 35.73 11.23 -17.30
N PRO A 52 36.24 10.03 -17.65
CA PRO A 52 35.91 8.78 -16.97
C PRO A 52 36.68 8.64 -15.66
N VAL A 53 35.96 8.50 -14.54
CA VAL A 53 36.53 8.44 -13.19
C VAL A 53 36.25 7.12 -12.48
N ASN A 54 35.41 6.23 -13.00
CA ASN A 54 35.05 4.97 -12.32
C ASN A 54 36.25 4.07 -12.00
N SER A 55 37.33 4.17 -12.78
CA SER A 55 38.58 3.44 -12.56
C SER A 55 39.68 4.29 -11.90
N GLU A 56 39.37 5.52 -11.51
CA GLU A 56 40.32 6.49 -11.00
C GLU A 56 40.26 6.61 -9.48
N GLY A 57 41.36 6.21 -8.85
CA GLY A 57 41.48 6.27 -7.40
C GLY A 57 40.59 5.26 -6.68
N GLU A 58 40.92 5.04 -5.41
CA GLU A 58 40.24 4.05 -4.58
C GLU A 58 38.79 4.44 -4.26
N TRP A 59 38.51 5.74 -4.16
CA TRP A 59 37.17 6.25 -3.87
C TRP A 59 36.16 5.92 -4.97
N HIS A 60 36.40 6.37 -6.21
CA HIS A 60 35.49 6.08 -7.31
C HIS A 60 35.42 4.59 -7.59
N THR A 61 36.53 3.86 -7.58
CA THR A 61 36.52 2.41 -7.80
C THR A 61 35.59 1.67 -6.84
N ARG A 62 35.51 2.11 -5.56
CA ARG A 62 34.63 1.50 -4.55
C ARG A 62 33.17 1.96 -4.63
N HIS A 63 32.88 3.10 -5.25
CA HIS A 63 31.54 3.70 -5.31
C HIS A 63 30.95 3.73 -6.73
N ALA A 64 31.70 3.29 -7.73
CA ALA A 64 31.32 3.21 -9.15
C ALA A 64 30.46 1.99 -9.50
N PHE A 65 30.13 1.13 -8.53
CA PHE A 65 29.30 -0.06 -8.75
C PHE A 65 27.87 0.29 -9.15
N GLY A 66 27.40 1.48 -8.76
CA GLY A 66 26.18 2.07 -9.25
C GLY A 66 26.47 3.38 -9.99
N ASP A 67 25.41 4.15 -10.19
CA ASP A 67 25.48 5.45 -10.82
C ASP A 67 25.08 6.51 -9.80
N PHE A 68 26.04 6.74 -8.91
CA PHE A 68 25.87 7.51 -7.68
C PHE A 68 26.57 8.86 -7.72
N CYS A 69 26.95 9.33 -8.91
CA CYS A 69 27.70 10.57 -9.11
C CYS A 69 27.01 11.74 -8.40
N ALA A 70 25.70 11.86 -8.55
CA ALA A 70 24.92 12.95 -7.96
C ALA A 70 24.77 12.89 -6.43
N PHE A 71 25.01 11.75 -5.78
CA PHE A 71 25.01 11.72 -4.32
C PHE A 71 26.22 12.44 -3.73
N CYS A 72 27.35 12.46 -4.43
CA CYS A 72 28.54 13.18 -4.00
C CYS A 72 28.65 14.56 -4.63
N HIS A 73 28.24 14.69 -5.88
CA HIS A 73 28.44 15.90 -6.69
C HIS A 73 27.18 16.72 -6.92
N ALA A 74 26.01 16.26 -6.48
CA ALA A 74 24.70 16.82 -6.85
C ALA A 74 24.51 16.88 -8.38
N GLY A 75 23.73 17.84 -8.87
CA GLY A 75 23.42 17.99 -10.29
C GLY A 75 22.17 17.23 -10.75
N ASN A 76 21.81 17.44 -12.01
CA ASN A 76 20.61 16.88 -12.62
C ASN A 76 20.95 15.65 -13.46
N VAL A 77 20.72 14.47 -12.87
CA VAL A 77 20.93 13.16 -13.49
C VAL A 77 20.07 12.86 -14.71
N GLN A 78 19.03 13.67 -15.00
CA GLN A 78 18.13 13.46 -16.14
C GLN A 78 18.44 14.37 -17.33
N ALA A 79 19.27 15.40 -17.13
CA ALA A 79 19.57 16.36 -18.18
C ALA A 79 20.66 15.82 -19.12
N MET A 80 20.43 15.90 -20.42
CA MET A 80 21.40 15.50 -21.45
C MET A 80 22.32 16.67 -21.87
N GLU A 81 21.94 17.90 -21.55
CA GLU A 81 22.77 19.08 -21.77
C GLU A 81 23.66 19.34 -20.57
N ALA A 82 24.96 19.52 -20.81
CA ALA A 82 25.97 19.63 -19.77
C ALA A 82 25.68 20.78 -18.78
N GLU A 83 25.29 21.95 -19.28
CA GLU A 83 24.95 23.11 -18.44
C GLU A 83 23.85 22.77 -17.43
N THR A 84 22.78 22.11 -17.89
CA THR A 84 21.64 21.73 -17.07
C THR A 84 21.96 20.56 -16.15
N ALA A 85 22.79 19.60 -16.60
CA ALA A 85 23.24 18.47 -15.80
C ALA A 85 24.14 18.93 -14.64
N HIS A 86 24.99 19.93 -14.88
CA HIS A 86 25.93 20.46 -13.88
C HIS A 86 25.33 21.57 -13.00
N ALA A 87 24.11 22.02 -13.29
CA ALA A 87 23.44 23.03 -12.48
C ALA A 87 23.25 22.55 -11.03
N GLY A 88 23.79 23.33 -10.09
CA GLY A 88 23.69 23.02 -8.65
C GLY A 88 24.65 21.94 -8.17
N MET A 89 25.66 21.56 -8.98
CA MET A 89 26.73 20.68 -8.51
C MET A 89 27.49 21.31 -7.34
N VAL A 90 27.99 20.44 -6.46
CA VAL A 90 28.78 20.80 -5.29
C VAL A 90 30.12 20.08 -5.29
N GLU A 91 31.08 20.66 -4.59
CA GLU A 91 32.35 20.01 -4.30
C GLU A 91 32.08 18.69 -3.54
N PRO A 92 32.73 17.57 -3.91
CA PRO A 92 32.56 16.31 -3.19
C PRO A 92 32.92 16.48 -1.71
N LEU A 93 32.16 15.81 -0.84
CA LEU A 93 32.30 15.86 0.62
C LEU A 93 32.01 17.24 1.26
N ALA A 94 31.46 18.21 0.51
CA ALA A 94 31.01 19.49 1.08
C ALA A 94 29.89 19.31 2.14
N ASP A 95 29.06 18.28 1.97
CA ASP A 95 28.09 17.81 2.97
C ASP A 95 28.07 16.28 2.99
N VAL A 96 28.87 15.70 3.89
CA VAL A 96 28.98 14.24 4.03
C VAL A 96 27.68 13.60 4.51
N ASN A 97 26.85 14.32 5.29
CA ASN A 97 25.57 13.76 5.70
C ASN A 97 24.61 13.68 4.52
N ALA A 98 24.52 14.74 3.71
CA ALA A 98 23.66 14.74 2.53
C ALA A 98 24.07 13.68 1.50
N GLY A 99 25.38 13.47 1.30
CA GLY A 99 25.87 12.54 0.28
C GLY A 99 26.03 11.08 0.71
N CYS A 100 26.23 10.82 2.01
CA CYS A 100 26.61 9.48 2.49
C CYS A 100 25.57 8.83 3.42
N ALA A 101 24.79 9.61 4.19
CA ALA A 101 23.95 9.05 5.26
C ALA A 101 22.82 8.13 4.77
N ALA A 102 22.46 8.21 3.48
CA ALA A 102 21.48 7.29 2.87
C ALA A 102 21.94 5.83 2.87
N CYS A 103 23.26 5.59 2.76
CA CYS A 103 23.87 4.26 2.79
C CYS A 103 24.66 4.01 4.08
N HIS A 104 25.15 5.08 4.71
CA HIS A 104 26.00 5.07 5.90
C HIS A 104 25.38 5.90 7.04
N PRO A 105 24.21 5.49 7.58
CA PRO A 105 23.47 6.32 8.53
C PRO A 105 24.18 6.51 9.88
N GLU A 106 25.09 5.60 10.24
CA GLU A 106 25.77 5.61 11.54
C GLU A 106 27.23 6.09 11.45
N ASP A 107 27.88 5.93 10.29
CA ASP A 107 29.32 6.10 10.13
C ASP A 107 29.74 7.02 8.97
N ALA A 108 28.79 7.70 8.31
CA ALA A 108 29.05 8.60 7.17
C ALA A 108 30.19 9.60 7.44
N LEU A 109 30.17 10.28 8.59
CA LEU A 109 31.20 11.28 8.93
C LEU A 109 32.58 10.66 9.15
N ASP A 110 32.66 9.47 9.75
CA ASP A 110 33.93 8.82 10.02
C ASP A 110 34.55 8.23 8.75
N LEU A 111 33.72 7.66 7.88
CA LEU A 111 34.16 7.23 6.55
C LEU A 111 34.55 8.42 5.67
N GLY A 112 33.77 9.51 5.70
CA GLY A 112 34.06 10.73 4.94
C GLY A 112 35.43 11.33 5.29
N LYS A 113 35.86 11.27 6.56
CA LYS A 113 37.19 11.74 7.00
C LYS A 113 38.35 11.00 6.34
N VAL A 114 38.22 9.69 6.11
CA VAL A 114 39.28 8.89 5.45
C VAL A 114 39.59 9.45 4.07
N TYR A 115 38.57 9.90 3.36
CA TYR A 115 38.70 10.41 2.00
C TYR A 115 38.95 11.92 1.95
N GLY A 116 38.41 12.71 2.87
CA GLY A 116 38.74 14.14 2.99
C GLY A 116 40.23 14.39 3.28
N VAL A 117 40.86 13.55 4.10
CA VAL A 117 42.32 13.60 4.33
C VAL A 117 43.12 13.27 3.07
N ALA A 118 42.67 12.28 2.29
CA ALA A 118 43.34 11.90 1.04
C ALA A 118 43.22 12.97 -0.06
N LEU A 119 42.11 13.72 -0.08
CA LEU A 119 41.81 14.75 -1.07
C LEU A 119 42.24 16.16 -0.63
N GLY A 120 42.72 16.34 0.61
CA GLY A 120 43.10 17.66 1.14
C GLY A 120 41.91 18.60 1.37
N VAL A 121 40.71 18.03 1.56
CA VAL A 121 39.46 18.76 1.78
C VAL A 121 39.05 18.63 3.25
N GLU A 122 38.71 19.75 3.91
CA GLU A 122 38.10 19.70 5.24
C GLU A 122 36.69 19.12 5.14
N VAL A 123 36.46 17.99 5.81
CA VAL A 123 35.14 17.37 5.91
C VAL A 123 34.24 18.26 6.76
N GLY A 124 33.31 18.96 6.12
CA GLY A 124 32.35 19.83 6.78
C GLY A 124 31.10 19.08 7.26
N SER A 125 30.59 19.43 8.43
CA SER A 125 29.25 19.02 8.91
C SER A 125 28.14 19.98 8.46
N GLY A 126 28.34 20.66 7.32
CA GLY A 126 27.39 21.60 6.72
C GLY A 126 27.84 23.07 6.71
N GLY A 127 27.66 23.71 5.55
CA GLY A 127 27.46 25.17 5.43
C GLY A 127 28.68 26.02 5.07
N GLY A 128 29.32 25.79 3.93
CA GLY A 128 30.27 26.74 3.34
C GLY A 128 29.72 27.35 2.05
N ALA A 129 29.35 28.64 2.08
CA ALA A 129 28.99 29.43 0.89
C ALA A 129 30.09 29.38 -0.19
N PRO A 130 29.75 29.53 -1.50
CA PRO A 130 30.73 29.43 -2.57
C PRO A 130 31.77 30.54 -2.44
N ARG A 131 33.05 30.18 -2.28
CA ARG A 131 34.15 31.12 -2.43
C ARG A 131 34.40 31.34 -3.92
N GLY A 132 33.94 32.48 -4.41
CA GLY A 132 34.32 33.00 -5.72
C GLY A 132 35.74 33.60 -5.75
N GLY A 133 36.37 33.46 -6.93
CA GLY A 133 37.54 34.22 -7.42
C GLY A 133 38.88 33.47 -7.34
N SER A 134 39.46 32.94 -8.43
CA SER A 134 40.12 33.56 -9.62
C SER A 134 41.66 33.30 -9.57
N PRO A 135 42.49 33.50 -10.63
CA PRO A 135 42.22 33.89 -12.03
C PRO A 135 42.94 33.00 -13.10
N SER A 136 42.54 33.06 -14.38
CA SER A 136 43.51 33.16 -15.49
C SER A 136 42.86 33.42 -16.87
N ALA A 137 43.32 34.52 -17.48
CA ALA A 137 43.58 34.73 -18.91
C ALA A 137 42.48 34.50 -19.97
N GLY A 138 41.74 35.59 -20.21
CA GLY A 138 41.45 36.23 -21.50
C GLY A 138 41.44 35.43 -22.80
N VAL A 139 40.27 35.42 -23.45
CA VAL A 139 40.11 35.71 -24.89
C VAL A 139 38.82 36.50 -25.10
N GLU A 140 38.92 37.58 -25.86
CA GLU A 140 37.85 38.49 -26.27
C GLU A 140 37.16 38.04 -27.58
N VAL A 141 35.82 38.12 -27.56
CA VAL A 141 34.80 38.34 -28.62
C VAL A 141 34.71 37.47 -29.90
N ALA A 142 33.50 36.95 -30.12
CA ALA A 142 32.74 37.18 -31.37
C ALA A 142 31.22 37.15 -31.10
N ALA A 143 30.49 38.10 -31.68
CA ALA A 143 29.07 38.37 -31.46
C ALA A 143 28.17 37.89 -32.62
N GLY A 144 26.90 37.56 -32.30
CA GLY A 144 25.72 37.50 -33.18
C GLY A 144 25.34 36.09 -33.67
N SER A 145 24.08 35.63 -33.71
CA SER A 145 22.74 36.23 -33.56
C SER A 145 21.70 35.11 -33.23
N PRO A 146 20.38 35.32 -33.38
CA PRO A 146 19.39 35.45 -32.31
C PRO A 146 18.57 34.18 -31.98
N VAL A 147 17.95 34.28 -30.80
CA VAL A 147 16.88 33.45 -30.22
C VAL A 147 15.88 32.93 -31.25
N GLU A 148 15.75 31.60 -31.35
CA GLU A 148 14.61 30.94 -31.97
C GLU A 148 13.76 30.27 -30.88
N ALA A 149 12.46 30.46 -31.01
CA ALA A 149 11.48 30.41 -29.95
C ALA A 149 11.29 29.02 -29.33
N GLU A 150 11.21 29.05 -28.00
CA GLU A 150 10.75 28.01 -27.09
C GLU A 150 9.44 27.38 -27.61
N ALA A 151 9.50 26.13 -28.06
CA ALA A 151 8.31 25.30 -28.17
C ALA A 151 7.83 24.99 -26.73
N PRO A 152 6.52 25.08 -26.43
CA PRO A 152 6.04 24.85 -25.08
C PRO A 152 6.47 23.47 -24.64
N ALA A 153 7.25 23.41 -23.56
CA ALA A 153 7.60 22.18 -22.88
C ALA A 153 6.31 21.38 -22.71
N ALA A 154 6.20 20.30 -23.48
CA ALA A 154 5.12 19.35 -23.30
C ALA A 154 5.14 18.99 -21.81
N LEU A 155 3.97 19.05 -21.18
CA LEU A 155 3.77 18.62 -19.80
C LEU A 155 4.12 17.13 -19.72
N ILE A 156 5.41 16.84 -19.55
CA ILE A 156 5.91 15.52 -19.20
C ILE A 156 5.46 15.35 -17.76
N ALA A 157 4.33 14.68 -17.56
CA ALA A 157 3.96 14.20 -16.25
C ALA A 157 5.15 13.36 -15.75
N PRO A 158 5.69 13.64 -14.55
CA PRO A 158 6.80 12.86 -14.03
C PRO A 158 6.35 11.40 -13.96
N ASP A 159 7.14 10.53 -14.58
CA ASP A 159 6.91 9.10 -14.54
C ASP A 159 6.88 8.65 -13.07
N PRO A 160 5.84 7.93 -12.62
CA PRO A 160 5.71 7.52 -11.22
C PRO A 160 6.87 6.63 -10.72
N GLY A 161 7.77 6.17 -11.61
CA GLY A 161 9.00 5.45 -11.24
C GLY A 161 10.28 6.28 -11.14
N VAL A 162 10.25 7.59 -11.42
CA VAL A 162 11.45 8.44 -11.40
C VAL A 162 11.44 9.35 -10.17
N ILE A 163 12.38 9.10 -9.26
CA ILE A 163 12.61 9.97 -8.10
C ILE A 163 13.32 11.23 -8.59
N ASP A 164 12.63 12.35 -8.58
CA ASP A 164 13.23 13.66 -8.82
C ASP A 164 14.01 14.10 -7.58
N PHE A 165 15.34 13.93 -7.63
CA PHE A 165 16.23 14.29 -6.54
C PHE A 165 16.30 15.81 -6.30
N ASN A 166 16.02 16.64 -7.31
CA ASN A 166 15.93 18.09 -7.14
C ASN A 166 14.68 18.45 -6.34
N GLN A 167 13.54 17.82 -6.65
CA GLN A 167 12.31 17.98 -5.88
C GLN A 167 12.47 17.45 -4.45
N ARG A 168 13.11 16.30 -4.25
CA ARG A 168 13.44 15.76 -2.92
C ARG A 168 14.32 16.72 -2.11
N TYR A 169 15.35 17.30 -2.73
CA TYR A 169 16.21 18.28 -2.08
C TYR A 169 15.45 19.58 -1.75
N ALA A 170 14.61 20.07 -2.67
CA ALA A 170 13.76 21.23 -2.45
C ALA A 170 12.77 21.03 -1.29
N GLU A 171 12.17 19.83 -1.16
CA GLU A 171 11.27 19.47 -0.08
C GLU A 171 12.00 19.30 1.27
N ALA A 172 13.16 18.63 1.28
CA ALA A 172 13.86 18.23 2.50
C ALA A 172 14.77 19.32 3.08
N VAL A 173 15.41 20.12 2.21
CA VAL A 173 16.41 21.12 2.61
C VAL A 173 15.86 22.54 2.50
N LEU A 174 15.15 22.85 1.40
CA LEU A 174 14.61 24.19 1.17
C LEU A 174 13.19 24.39 1.74
N GLY A 175 12.54 23.31 2.19
CA GLY A 175 11.17 23.32 2.72
C GLY A 175 10.10 23.70 1.69
N GLN A 176 10.44 23.68 0.41
CA GLN A 176 9.53 24.02 -0.68
C GLN A 176 8.72 22.77 -1.04
N ARG A 177 7.46 22.73 -0.62
CA ARG A 177 6.51 21.70 -1.06
C ARG A 177 5.77 22.17 -2.29
N GLU A 178 6.04 21.54 -3.41
CA GLU A 178 5.29 21.79 -4.64
C GLU A 178 3.98 20.99 -4.60
N VAL A 179 2.85 21.69 -4.59
CA VAL A 179 1.54 21.04 -4.51
C VAL A 179 1.17 20.56 -5.92
N ASN A 180 1.25 19.25 -6.17
CA ASN A 180 0.84 18.67 -7.44
C ASN A 180 -0.67 18.89 -7.67
N VAL A 181 -1.00 19.70 -8.67
CA VAL A 181 -2.38 20.06 -9.03
C VAL A 181 -3.23 18.83 -9.35
N GLY A 182 -2.64 17.78 -9.93
CA GLY A 182 -3.32 16.51 -10.20
C GLY A 182 -3.77 15.80 -8.92
N ASN A 183 -2.93 15.78 -7.89
CA ASN A 183 -3.29 15.21 -6.58
C ASN A 183 -4.40 16.00 -5.89
N VAL A 184 -4.43 17.34 -6.07
CA VAL A 184 -5.52 18.19 -5.58
C VAL A 184 -6.83 17.84 -6.27
N ILE A 185 -6.83 17.72 -7.61
CA ILE A 185 -8.02 17.35 -8.39
C ILE A 185 -8.51 15.95 -7.98
N LEU A 186 -7.60 14.98 -7.86
CA LEU A 186 -7.94 13.63 -7.43
C LEU A 186 -8.58 13.62 -6.03
N SER A 187 -8.02 14.39 -5.09
CA SER A 187 -8.55 14.53 -3.73
C SER A 187 -9.98 15.12 -3.73
N ILE A 188 -10.23 16.11 -4.60
CA ILE A 188 -11.57 16.71 -4.77
C ILE A 188 -12.55 15.67 -5.33
N LEU A 189 -12.15 14.89 -6.33
CA LEU A 189 -13.00 13.85 -6.92
C LEU A 189 -13.35 12.76 -5.92
N ILE A 190 -12.39 12.32 -5.10
CA ILE A 190 -12.61 11.35 -4.02
C ILE A 190 -13.59 11.92 -2.99
N ALA A 191 -13.41 13.19 -2.58
CA ALA A 191 -14.33 13.84 -1.65
C ALA A 191 -15.76 13.92 -2.21
N LEU A 192 -15.92 14.25 -3.49
CA LEU A 192 -17.23 14.28 -4.16
C LEU A 192 -17.87 12.90 -4.25
N LEU A 193 -17.09 11.85 -4.51
CA LEU A 193 -17.61 10.47 -4.55
C LEU A 193 -18.10 10.03 -3.16
N VAL A 194 -17.33 10.31 -2.12
CA VAL A 194 -17.69 9.92 -0.74
C VAL A 194 -18.90 10.71 -0.24
N LEU A 195 -18.90 12.04 -0.44
CA LEU A 195 -20.00 12.89 0.01
C LEU A 195 -21.26 12.67 -0.83
N GLY A 196 -21.12 12.58 -2.15
CA GLY A 196 -22.21 12.37 -3.09
C GLY A 196 -22.79 10.96 -2.99
N GLY A 197 -21.94 9.93 -3.15
CA GLY A 197 -22.36 8.53 -3.10
C GLY A 197 -22.80 8.10 -1.71
N GLY A 198 -21.99 8.38 -0.68
CA GLY A 198 -22.33 8.07 0.71
C GLY A 198 -23.56 8.83 1.20
N GLY A 199 -23.66 10.13 0.90
CA GLY A 199 -24.82 10.95 1.21
C GLY A 199 -26.11 10.46 0.54
N TYR A 200 -26.03 10.07 -0.75
CA TYR A 200 -27.16 9.54 -1.49
C TYR A 200 -27.69 8.22 -0.91
N VAL A 201 -26.80 7.31 -0.52
CA VAL A 201 -27.17 6.02 0.10
C VAL A 201 -27.89 6.24 1.42
N VAL A 202 -27.33 7.07 2.31
CA VAL A 202 -27.93 7.40 3.61
C VAL A 202 -29.30 8.06 3.44
N TRP A 203 -29.42 8.99 2.49
CA TRP A 203 -30.68 9.64 2.18
C TRP A 203 -31.75 8.64 1.68
N ARG A 204 -31.37 7.76 0.75
CA ARG A 204 -32.27 6.73 0.21
C ARG A 204 -32.73 5.77 1.30
N GLU A 205 -31.82 5.33 2.17
CA GLU A 205 -32.14 4.39 3.24
C GLU A 205 -33.06 5.01 4.30
N ARG A 206 -32.81 6.28 4.68
CA ARG A 206 -33.72 7.03 5.56
C ARG A 206 -35.11 7.14 4.95
N ARG A 207 -35.20 7.44 3.65
CA ARG A 207 -36.48 7.56 2.95
C ARG A 207 -37.24 6.22 2.87
N ALA A 208 -36.52 5.12 2.63
CA ALA A 208 -37.10 3.78 2.64
C ALA A 208 -37.62 3.39 4.03
N ARG A 209 -36.86 3.67 5.10
CA ARG A 209 -37.28 3.42 6.49
C ARG A 209 -38.53 4.21 6.87
N LEU A 210 -38.63 5.47 6.45
CA LEU A 210 -39.83 6.30 6.68
C LEU A 210 -41.06 5.76 5.92
N ALA A 211 -40.87 5.29 4.69
CA ALA A 211 -41.94 4.68 3.89
C ALA A 211 -42.45 3.36 4.51
N SER A 212 -41.55 2.51 5.03
CA SER A 212 -41.93 1.28 5.73
C SER A 212 -42.64 1.55 7.06
N ARG A 213 -42.30 2.66 7.75
CA ARG A 213 -42.92 3.05 9.02
C ARG A 213 -44.37 3.54 8.84
N GLN A 214 -44.69 4.12 7.68
CA GLN A 214 -46.06 4.52 7.32
C GLN A 214 -46.94 3.35 6.89
N GLN A 215 -46.36 2.20 6.55
CA GLN A 215 -47.08 0.97 6.17
C GLN A 215 -47.37 0.03 7.35
N THR A 216 -47.27 0.51 8.59
CA THR A 216 -47.80 -0.21 9.76
C THR A 216 -49.12 0.47 10.16
N PRO A 217 -50.29 0.03 9.65
CA PRO A 217 -51.55 0.52 10.15
C PRO A 217 -51.77 -0.07 11.54
N GLU A 218 -52.11 0.84 12.44
CA GLU A 218 -52.79 0.63 13.71
C GLU A 218 -53.98 -0.35 13.54
N HIS A 219 -53.74 -1.62 13.84
CA HIS A 219 -54.80 -2.53 14.26
C HIS A 219 -54.35 -3.22 15.54
N VAL A 220 -54.47 -2.47 16.64
CA VAL A 220 -54.49 -3.04 17.99
C VAL A 220 -55.83 -3.74 18.11
N GLN A 221 -55.84 -5.04 17.82
CA GLN A 221 -56.89 -5.95 18.30
C GLN A 221 -56.58 -6.27 19.76
N ASP A 222 -57.61 -6.15 20.60
CA ASP A 222 -57.61 -6.55 22.01
C ASP A 222 -57.00 -7.94 22.24
N PRO A 223 -56.39 -8.20 23.41
CA PRO A 223 -55.71 -9.46 23.68
C PRO A 223 -56.72 -10.61 23.68
N ALA A 224 -56.63 -11.47 22.68
CA ALA A 224 -57.33 -12.75 22.67
C ALA A 224 -56.87 -13.62 23.87
N PRO A 225 -57.77 -14.44 24.46
CA PRO A 225 -57.43 -15.27 25.61
C PRO A 225 -56.29 -16.24 25.27
N LEU A 226 -55.38 -16.41 26.24
CA LEU A 226 -54.26 -17.35 26.24
C LEU A 226 -54.54 -18.63 25.44
N PRO A 227 -53.69 -19.03 24.48
CA PRO A 227 -53.79 -20.37 23.92
C PRO A 227 -53.41 -21.36 25.03
N GLY A 228 -54.25 -22.37 25.21
CA GLY A 228 -53.90 -23.58 25.95
C GLY A 228 -52.65 -24.26 25.35
N PRO A 229 -52.13 -25.31 26.01
CA PRO A 229 -50.91 -25.98 25.58
C PRO A 229 -51.01 -26.39 24.11
N PRO A 230 -49.92 -26.25 23.32
CA PRO A 230 -49.97 -26.40 21.88
C PRO A 230 -50.47 -27.80 21.52
N SER A 231 -51.69 -27.87 21.00
CA SER A 231 -52.22 -29.06 20.35
C SER A 231 -51.32 -29.39 19.16
N ALA A 232 -50.92 -30.65 19.11
CA ALA A 232 -50.04 -31.25 18.11
C ALA A 232 -50.28 -30.69 16.70
N ILE A 233 -49.23 -30.11 16.11
CA ILE A 233 -49.22 -29.78 14.68
C ILE A 233 -49.34 -31.11 13.94
N GLU A 234 -50.42 -31.26 13.17
CA GLU A 234 -50.77 -32.51 12.50
C GLU A 234 -49.64 -32.96 11.56
N GLY A 235 -49.08 -34.14 11.83
CA GLY A 235 -47.94 -34.70 11.09
C GLY A 235 -46.55 -34.51 11.72
N ILE A 236 -46.44 -33.80 12.85
CA ILE A 236 -45.17 -33.62 13.59
C ILE A 236 -45.16 -34.49 14.84
N SER A 237 -44.11 -35.30 15.04
CA SER A 237 -43.95 -36.08 16.28
C SER A 237 -43.99 -35.15 17.50
N PRO A 238 -44.67 -35.54 18.61
CA PRO A 238 -44.69 -34.75 19.84
C PRO A 238 -43.29 -34.41 20.36
N GLU A 239 -42.29 -35.24 20.05
CA GLU A 239 -40.88 -35.00 20.40
C GLU A 239 -40.31 -33.79 19.65
N VAL A 240 -40.63 -33.63 18.37
CA VAL A 240 -40.17 -32.52 17.53
C VAL A 240 -40.90 -31.23 17.91
N ALA A 241 -42.18 -31.32 18.27
CA ALA A 241 -42.95 -30.18 18.76
C ALA A 241 -42.37 -29.62 20.07
N ALA A 242 -41.86 -30.48 20.96
CA ALA A 242 -41.20 -30.06 22.19
C ALA A 242 -39.86 -29.33 21.95
N LEU A 243 -39.23 -29.48 20.78
CA LEU A 243 -37.97 -28.80 20.46
C LEU A 243 -38.16 -27.35 19.99
N LEU A 244 -39.36 -26.98 19.54
CA LEU A 244 -39.66 -25.66 18.98
C LEU A 244 -39.28 -24.48 19.91
N PRO A 245 -39.66 -24.45 21.19
CA PRO A 245 -39.28 -23.34 22.08
C PRO A 245 -37.76 -23.27 22.30
N MET A 246 -37.06 -24.41 22.30
CA MET A 246 -35.61 -24.44 22.42
C MET A 246 -34.92 -23.87 21.18
N LEU A 247 -35.44 -24.18 19.98
CA LEU A 247 -34.96 -23.59 18.72
C LEU A 247 -35.18 -22.08 18.66
N GLU A 248 -36.29 -21.59 19.21
CA GLU A 248 -36.58 -20.15 19.27
C GLU A 248 -35.60 -19.40 20.17
N SER A 249 -35.18 -20.02 21.28
CA SER A 249 -34.17 -19.45 22.19
C SER A 249 -32.75 -19.39 21.59
N MET A 250 -32.48 -20.07 20.47
CA MET A 250 -31.17 -20.06 19.82
C MET A 250 -30.91 -18.76 19.05
N ASN A 251 -29.66 -18.30 19.08
CA ASN A 251 -29.24 -17.13 18.30
C ASN A 251 -29.39 -17.37 16.77
N PRO A 252 -29.49 -16.31 15.94
CA PRO A 252 -29.74 -16.44 14.51
C PRO A 252 -28.68 -17.25 13.75
N LEU A 253 -27.42 -17.21 14.21
CA LEU A 253 -26.31 -17.93 13.58
C LEU A 253 -26.42 -19.44 13.85
N GLY A 254 -26.73 -19.82 15.08
CA GLY A 254 -26.96 -21.21 15.50
C GLY A 254 -28.15 -21.84 14.78
N ARG A 255 -29.25 -21.09 14.59
CA ARG A 255 -30.40 -21.56 13.80
C ARG A 255 -30.04 -21.85 12.35
N ARG A 256 -29.22 -21.00 11.71
CA ARG A 256 -28.74 -21.22 10.34
C ARG A 256 -27.76 -22.39 10.24
N ALA A 257 -26.89 -22.55 11.22
CA ALA A 257 -25.95 -23.66 11.27
C ALA A 257 -26.69 -25.00 11.44
N LEU A 258 -27.67 -25.06 12.33
CA LEU A 258 -28.52 -26.24 12.50
C LEU A 258 -29.35 -26.54 11.25
N ALA A 259 -29.93 -25.52 10.60
CA ALA A 259 -30.65 -25.70 9.35
C ALA A 259 -29.78 -26.31 8.25
N ARG A 260 -28.52 -25.85 8.11
CA ARG A 260 -27.55 -26.43 7.17
C ARG A 260 -27.16 -27.86 7.51
N LEU A 261 -27.01 -28.17 8.80
CA LEU A 261 -26.68 -29.53 9.23
C LEU A 261 -27.82 -30.47 8.82
N LEU A 262 -29.05 -30.12 9.17
CA LEU A 262 -30.27 -30.87 8.87
C LEU A 262 -30.58 -31.04 7.37
N GLU A 263 -29.85 -30.39 6.45
CA GLU A 263 -29.94 -30.66 5.00
C GLU A 263 -29.52 -32.10 4.65
N ASP A 264 -28.63 -32.70 5.43
CA ASP A 264 -28.29 -34.13 5.37
C ASP A 264 -28.62 -34.82 6.71
N PRO A 265 -29.83 -35.40 6.84
CA PRO A 265 -30.29 -35.98 8.10
C PRO A 265 -29.51 -37.23 8.53
N ALA A 266 -28.93 -37.98 7.58
CA ALA A 266 -28.18 -39.19 7.89
C ALA A 266 -26.84 -38.85 8.55
N THR A 267 -26.09 -37.92 7.94
CA THR A 267 -24.82 -37.43 8.50
C THR A 267 -25.04 -36.65 9.79
N THR A 268 -26.12 -35.88 9.87
CA THR A 268 -26.48 -35.11 11.07
C THR A 268 -26.77 -36.00 12.26
N SER A 269 -27.50 -37.10 12.05
CA SER A 269 -27.86 -38.02 13.14
C SER A 269 -26.61 -38.67 13.74
N ASP A 270 -25.65 -39.10 12.90
CA ASP A 270 -24.37 -39.65 13.38
C ASP A 270 -23.55 -38.58 14.12
N LEU A 271 -23.46 -37.36 13.59
CA LEU A 271 -22.74 -36.27 14.26
C LEU A 271 -23.35 -35.90 15.61
N LEU A 272 -24.66 -35.71 15.70
CA LEU A 272 -25.34 -35.40 16.95
C LEU A 272 -25.20 -36.55 17.97
N TYR A 273 -25.21 -37.80 17.51
CA TYR A 273 -24.96 -38.97 18.35
C TYR A 273 -23.54 -39.01 18.92
N ARG A 274 -22.53 -38.67 18.12
CA ARG A 274 -21.14 -38.59 18.59
C ARG A 274 -20.93 -37.40 19.53
N LEU A 275 -21.54 -36.26 19.23
CA LEU A 275 -21.46 -35.07 20.06
C LEU A 275 -22.16 -35.24 21.40
N SER A 276 -23.25 -36.00 21.48
CA SER A 276 -23.94 -36.26 22.76
C SER A 276 -23.12 -37.10 23.73
N ARG A 277 -22.13 -37.87 23.23
CA ARG A 277 -21.17 -38.63 24.03
C ARG A 277 -19.95 -37.81 24.45
N LEU A 278 -19.81 -36.58 23.95
CA LEU A 278 -18.67 -35.74 24.22
C LEU A 278 -18.92 -34.92 25.50
N ASP A 279 -18.00 -34.99 26.45
CA ASP A 279 -18.15 -34.31 27.74
C ASP A 279 -18.08 -32.77 27.57
N PRO A 280 -19.14 -32.02 27.96
CA PRO A 280 -19.17 -30.56 27.85
C PRO A 280 -18.08 -29.84 28.66
N ASP A 281 -17.58 -30.45 29.74
CA ASP A 281 -16.46 -29.92 30.53
C ASP A 281 -15.15 -30.01 29.75
N LEU A 282 -14.95 -31.08 28.98
CA LEU A 282 -13.77 -31.26 28.13
C LEU A 282 -13.72 -30.20 27.03
N VAL A 283 -14.86 -29.86 26.42
CA VAL A 283 -14.95 -28.80 25.40
C VAL A 283 -14.58 -27.43 25.97
N ARG A 284 -15.06 -27.14 27.18
CA ARG A 284 -14.73 -25.88 27.86
C ARG A 284 -13.26 -25.81 28.23
N GLN A 285 -12.70 -26.92 28.72
CA GLN A 285 -11.29 -27.01 29.05
C GLN A 285 -10.41 -26.79 27.80
N VAL A 286 -10.71 -27.45 26.67
CA VAL A 286 -9.97 -27.27 25.41
C VAL A 286 -10.09 -25.85 24.84
N ARG A 287 -11.26 -25.21 24.98
CA ARG A 287 -11.43 -23.80 24.59
C ARG A 287 -10.66 -22.83 25.48
N GLY A 288 -10.42 -23.19 26.74
CA GLY A 288 -9.63 -22.43 27.69
C GLY A 288 -8.12 -22.59 27.52
N LEU A 289 -7.66 -23.62 26.80
CA LEU A 289 -6.23 -23.79 26.48
C LEU A 289 -5.77 -22.69 25.51
N ASP A 290 -4.53 -22.24 25.70
CA ASP A 290 -3.85 -21.32 24.80
C ASP A 290 -3.63 -21.94 23.41
N VAL A 291 -3.31 -21.08 22.44
CA VAL A 291 -3.23 -21.47 21.02
C VAL A 291 -2.13 -22.50 20.77
N GLU A 292 -1.01 -22.42 21.50
CA GLU A 292 0.15 -23.31 21.34
C GLU A 292 -0.15 -24.69 21.91
N THR A 293 -0.75 -24.77 23.10
CA THR A 293 -1.17 -26.03 23.71
C THR A 293 -2.25 -26.73 22.87
N ARG A 294 -3.17 -25.97 22.27
CA ARG A 294 -4.18 -26.52 21.36
C ARG A 294 -3.57 -27.06 20.07
N ALA A 295 -2.58 -26.37 19.51
CA ALA A 295 -1.86 -26.83 18.32
C ALA A 295 -1.07 -28.12 18.61
N LEU A 296 -0.43 -28.22 19.78
CA LEU A 296 0.28 -29.41 20.22
C LEU A 296 -0.66 -30.62 20.39
N LEU A 297 -1.83 -30.41 21.02
CA LEU A 297 -2.84 -31.46 21.18
C LEU A 297 -3.39 -31.95 19.84
N MET A 298 -3.66 -31.04 18.90
CA MET A 298 -4.11 -31.40 17.55
C MET A 298 -3.04 -32.16 16.76
N ALA A 299 -1.75 -31.81 16.94
CA ALA A 299 -0.64 -32.54 16.34
C ALA A 299 -0.48 -33.96 16.91
N LEU A 300 -0.80 -34.16 18.19
CA LEU A 300 -0.74 -35.47 18.86
C LEU A 300 -1.96 -36.36 18.54
N SER A 301 -3.12 -35.78 18.25
CA SER A 301 -4.35 -36.53 17.89
C SER A 301 -4.46 -36.87 16.40
N GLY A 302 -3.49 -36.47 15.58
CA GLY A 302 -3.49 -36.62 14.13
C GLY A 302 -2.84 -37.90 13.57
N ASN A 303 -2.60 -38.92 14.41
CA ASN A 303 -2.28 -40.30 14.00
C ASN A 303 -3.48 -41.22 14.26
#